data_AF-A0A6I5HTA2-F1
#
_entry.id   AF-A0A6I5HTA2-F1
#
_cell.length_a   1.000
_cell.length_b   1.000
_cell.length_c   1.000
_cell.angle_alpha   90.00
_cell.angle_beta   90.00
_cell.angle_gamma   90.00
#
_symmetry.space_group_name_H-M   'P 1'
#
loop_
_entity.id
_entity.type
_entity.pdbx_description
1 polymer ?
#
loop_
_entity_poly.entity_id
_entity_poly.type
_entity_poly.pdbx_seq_one_letter_code
_entity_poly.pdbx_strand_id
1 'polypeptide(L)'
;MYATADDVMEAMGDGGLECRLLRRARANFGSGLDCVVEIMGTEVENQIHVLDPARFSRDDIGDSIAGRREPPFSHTIVAAGNWYIRVTYPVFAPQVAKALKGVVLPPTGQGQRS
;
A
#
# COMPACT_ATOMS: atom_id res chain seq x y z
N MET A 1 9.43 10.01 3.38
CA MET A 1 8.35 10.21 2.40
C MET A 1 8.91 9.87 1.05
N TYR A 2 8.09 9.30 0.17
CA TYR A 2 8.52 8.92 -1.19
C TYR A 2 7.98 9.93 -2.20
N ALA A 3 8.74 10.19 -3.27
CA ALA A 3 8.30 11.06 -4.34
C ALA A 3 7.44 10.28 -5.35
N THR A 4 7.81 9.03 -5.61
CA THR A 4 7.13 8.18 -6.58
C THR A 4 6.85 6.76 -6.07
N ALA A 5 5.94 6.06 -6.74
CA ALA A 5 5.65 4.65 -6.49
C ALA A 5 6.83 3.75 -6.88
N ASP A 6 7.70 4.18 -7.80
CA ASP A 6 8.97 3.50 -8.08
C ASP A 6 9.89 3.54 -6.86
N ASP A 7 9.97 4.68 -6.16
CA ASP A 7 10.78 4.79 -4.94
C ASP A 7 10.28 3.83 -3.84
N VAL A 8 8.96 3.63 -3.75
CA VAL A 8 8.37 2.64 -2.84
C VAL A 8 8.76 1.22 -3.27
N MET A 9 8.70 0.93 -4.57
CA MET A 9 9.05 -0.37 -5.13
C MET A 9 10.54 -0.70 -4.91
N GLU A 10 11.43 0.27 -5.10
CA GLU A 10 12.86 0.17 -4.77
C GLU A 10 13.06 -0.07 -3.27
N ALA A 11 12.38 0.68 -2.42
CA ALA A 11 12.45 0.49 -0.97
C ALA A 11 11.90 -0.86 -0.49
N MET A 12 10.96 -1.47 -1.23
CA MET A 12 10.55 -2.86 -0.97
C MET A 12 11.72 -3.83 -1.22
N GLY A 13 12.46 -3.63 -2.33
CA GLY A 13 13.68 -4.39 -2.65
C GLY A 13 14.74 -4.27 -1.55
N ASP A 14 15.04 -3.03 -1.12
CA ASP A 14 15.95 -2.77 0.02
C ASP A 14 15.50 -3.47 1.32
N GLY A 15 14.19 -3.64 1.49
CA GLY A 15 13.57 -4.36 2.60
C GLY A 15 13.54 -5.89 2.44
N GLY A 16 14.14 -6.43 1.38
CA GLY A 16 14.19 -7.86 1.07
C GLY A 16 12.97 -8.40 0.34
N LEU A 17 12.15 -7.53 -0.25
CA LEU A 17 10.95 -7.88 -1.03
C LEU A 17 11.07 -7.31 -2.45
N GLU A 18 11.85 -7.99 -3.29
CA GLU A 18 11.98 -7.65 -4.71
C GLU A 18 10.61 -7.59 -5.39
N CYS A 19 10.15 -6.37 -5.72
CA CYS A 19 8.83 -6.15 -6.29
C CYS A 19 8.94 -5.95 -7.80
N ARG A 20 8.51 -6.96 -8.55
CA ARG A 20 8.54 -6.96 -10.01
C ARG A 20 7.34 -6.17 -10.54
N LEU A 21 7.61 -5.09 -11.26
CA LEU A 21 6.59 -4.23 -11.87
C LEU A 21 5.64 -5.05 -12.78
N LEU A 22 4.33 -4.89 -12.56
CA LEU A 22 3.29 -5.43 -13.43
C LEU A 22 2.73 -4.35 -14.35
N ARG A 23 2.33 -3.21 -13.77
CA ARG A 23 1.79 -2.07 -14.52
C ARG A 23 1.93 -0.77 -13.75
N ARG A 24 1.98 0.34 -14.47
CA ARG A 24 1.86 1.68 -13.90
C ARG A 24 0.40 2.11 -13.92
N ALA A 25 -0.12 2.55 -12.78
CA ALA A 25 -1.47 3.08 -12.69
C ALA A 25 -1.43 4.59 -12.96
N ARG A 26 -2.41 5.10 -13.71
CA ARG A 26 -2.62 6.56 -13.76
C ARG A 26 -3.06 7.03 -12.37
N ALA A 27 -2.33 7.98 -11.81
CA ALA A 27 -2.70 8.69 -10.59
C ALA A 27 -2.88 10.17 -10.95
N ASN A 28 -4.05 10.75 -10.63
CA ASN A 28 -4.38 12.11 -11.04
C ASN A 28 -3.49 13.17 -10.37
N PHE A 29 -2.98 12.90 -9.16
CA PHE A 29 -2.20 13.85 -8.35
C PHE A 29 -1.14 13.15 -7.48
N GLY A 30 -0.44 12.18 -8.07
CA GLY A 30 0.57 11.38 -7.38
C GLY A 30 1.16 10.35 -8.32
N SER A 31 1.53 9.19 -7.80
CA SER A 31 1.96 8.06 -8.62
C SER A 31 1.39 6.75 -8.08
N GLY A 32 1.22 5.79 -8.98
CA GLY A 32 0.78 4.46 -8.59
C GLY A 32 1.31 3.40 -9.54
N LEU A 33 1.51 2.21 -9.02
CA LEU A 33 1.88 1.03 -9.78
C LEU A 33 1.41 -0.22 -9.05
N ASP A 34 1.29 -1.30 -9.81
CA ASP A 34 1.14 -2.63 -9.24
C ASP A 34 2.42 -3.41 -9.49
N CYS A 35 2.86 -4.14 -8.48
CA CYS A 35 3.99 -5.05 -8.58
C CYS A 35 3.71 -6.35 -7.83
N VAL A 36 4.48 -7.39 -8.13
CA VAL A 36 4.38 -8.69 -7.47
C VAL A 36 5.67 -9.00 -6.73
N VAL A 37 5.54 -9.49 -5.50
CA VAL A 37 6.64 -10.02 -4.69
C VAL A 37 6.43 -11.50 -4.45
N GLU A 38 7.50 -12.27 -4.37
CA GLU A 38 7.43 -13.64 -3.85
C GLU A 38 7.65 -13.62 -2.33
N ILE A 39 6.68 -14.10 -1.56
CA ILE A 39 6.80 -14.25 -0.10
C ILE A 39 6.49 -15.70 0.25
N MET A 40 7.49 -16.41 0.78
CA MET A 40 7.35 -17.82 1.17
C MET A 40 6.80 -18.70 0.02
N GLY A 41 7.29 -18.49 -1.21
CA GLY A 41 6.85 -19.21 -2.40
C GLY A 41 5.47 -18.81 -2.95
N THR A 42 4.86 -17.76 -2.43
CA THR A 42 3.57 -17.22 -2.92
C THR A 42 3.78 -15.90 -3.63
N GLU A 43 3.25 -15.75 -4.85
CA GLU A 43 3.18 -14.47 -5.54
C GLU A 43 2.10 -13.57 -4.90
N VAL A 44 2.52 -12.41 -4.39
CA VAL A 44 1.66 -11.44 -3.72
C VAL A 44 1.65 -10.14 -4.51
N GLU A 45 0.50 -9.80 -5.09
CA GLU A 45 0.30 -8.51 -5.75
C GLU A 45 0.15 -7.38 -4.73
N ASN A 46 0.85 -6.29 -4.99
CA ASN A 46 0.84 -5.06 -4.20
C ASN A 46 0.44 -3.90 -5.11
N GLN A 47 -0.62 -3.19 -4.74
CA GLN A 47 -1.04 -1.97 -5.44
C GLN A 47 -0.57 -0.78 -4.65
N ILE A 48 0.44 -0.09 -5.18
CA ILE A 48 1.15 1.01 -4.54
C ILE A 48 0.52 2.34 -4.96
N HIS A 49 0.28 3.18 -3.96
CA HIS A 49 -0.20 4.55 -4.14
C HIS A 49 0.69 5.52 -3.36
N VAL A 50 1.21 6.53 -4.05
CA VAL A 50 1.92 7.65 -3.45
C VAL A 50 1.16 8.93 -3.78
N LEU A 51 0.82 9.69 -2.76
CA LEU A 51 0.10 10.96 -2.88
C LEU A 51 1.08 12.12 -2.78
N ASP A 52 0.91 13.13 -3.64
CA ASP A 52 1.72 14.35 -3.62
C ASP A 52 1.33 15.23 -2.40
N PRO A 53 2.23 15.42 -1.41
CA PRO A 53 1.92 16.22 -0.22
C PRO A 53 1.76 17.71 -0.52
N ALA A 54 2.15 18.21 -1.70
CA ALA A 54 1.85 19.57 -2.14
C ALA A 54 0.38 19.74 -2.60
N ARG A 55 -0.32 18.63 -2.85
CA ARG A 55 -1.70 18.60 -3.34
C ARG A 55 -2.67 18.01 -2.32
N PHE A 56 -2.21 17.06 -1.51
CA PHE A 56 -3.01 16.38 -0.50
C PHE A 56 -2.50 16.70 0.90
N SER A 57 -3.42 17.16 1.75
CA SER A 57 -3.15 17.31 3.17
C SER A 57 -3.02 15.95 3.85
N ARG A 58 -2.54 15.96 5.10
CA ARG A 58 -2.51 14.76 5.95
C ARG A 58 -3.90 14.14 6.10
N ASP A 59 -4.93 14.96 6.19
CA ASP A 59 -6.31 14.49 6.39
C ASP A 59 -6.84 13.87 5.09
N ASP A 60 -6.57 14.47 3.92
CA ASP A 60 -6.94 13.87 2.62
C ASP A 60 -6.30 12.50 2.40
N ILE A 61 -5.04 12.34 2.83
CA ILE A 61 -4.33 11.05 2.79
C ILE A 61 -5.02 10.06 3.74
N GLY A 62 -5.34 10.50 4.95
CA GLY A 62 -6.07 9.71 5.96
C GLY A 62 -7.42 9.23 5.44
N ASP A 63 -8.20 10.11 4.81
CA ASP A 63 -9.51 9.82 4.24
C ASP A 63 -9.40 8.86 3.05
N SER A 64 -8.39 9.03 2.19
CA SER A 64 -8.11 8.08 1.11
C SER A 64 -7.80 6.68 1.64
N ILE A 65 -7.10 6.57 2.77
CA ILE A 65 -6.80 5.28 3.41
C ILE A 65 -8.06 4.71 4.06
N ALA A 66 -8.83 5.53 4.78
CA ALA A 66 -10.07 5.12 5.43
C ALA A 66 -11.09 4.58 4.41
N GLY A 67 -11.35 5.31 3.32
CA GLY A 67 -12.29 4.87 2.29
C GLY A 67 -11.90 3.58 1.58
N ARG A 68 -10.61 3.20 1.55
CA ARG A 68 -10.16 1.91 1.02
C ARG A 68 -10.39 0.74 1.99
N ARG A 69 -10.47 1.03 3.29
CA ARG A 69 -10.70 0.04 4.35
C ARG A 69 -12.19 -0.23 4.57
N GLU A 70 -13.05 0.69 4.16
CA GLU A 70 -14.51 0.58 4.26
C GLU A 70 -15.14 -0.25 3.13
N PRO A 71 -16.38 -0.76 3.32
CA PRO A 71 -17.16 -1.36 2.25
C PRO A 71 -17.38 -0.37 1.08
N PRO A 72 -17.41 -0.84 -0.18
CA PRO A 72 -17.37 -2.23 -0.61
C PRO A 72 -15.95 -2.82 -0.73
N PHE A 73 -14.90 -2.02 -0.54
CA PHE A 73 -13.53 -2.45 -0.80
C PHE A 73 -12.98 -3.38 0.29
N SER A 74 -13.15 -3.00 1.56
CA SER A 74 -12.70 -3.79 2.72
C SER A 74 -11.24 -4.25 2.61
N HIS A 75 -10.34 -3.37 2.15
CA HIS A 75 -8.93 -3.73 1.93
C HIS A 75 -8.11 -3.72 3.21
N THR A 76 -7.12 -4.61 3.29
CA THR A 76 -6.00 -4.48 4.22
C THR A 76 -4.95 -3.57 3.58
N ILE A 77 -4.58 -2.51 4.30
CA ILE A 77 -3.67 -1.47 3.81
C ILE A 77 -2.39 -1.47 4.63
N VAL A 78 -1.24 -1.37 3.98
CA VAL A 78 0.01 -0.97 4.62
C VAL A 78 0.25 0.50 4.30
N ALA A 79 0.54 1.34 5.29
CA ALA A 79 0.72 2.77 5.05
C ALA A 79 1.82 3.38 5.91
N ALA A 80 2.43 4.46 5.41
CA ALA A 80 3.20 5.41 6.20
C ALA A 80 3.32 6.75 5.45
N GLY A 81 3.37 7.87 6.18
CA GLY A 81 3.59 9.19 5.57
C GLY A 81 2.58 9.50 4.46
N ASN A 82 3.07 9.64 3.23
CA ASN A 82 2.29 10.02 2.04
C ASN A 82 1.97 8.86 1.09
N TRP A 83 2.12 7.61 1.53
CA TRP A 83 1.89 6.44 0.68
C TRP A 83 1.07 5.37 1.40
N TYR A 84 0.42 4.53 0.59
CA TYR A 84 -0.25 3.32 1.05
C TYR A 84 -0.19 2.22 -0.02
N ILE A 85 -0.25 0.97 0.44
CA ILE A 85 -0.24 -0.23 -0.39
C ILE A 85 -1.45 -1.08 -0.03
N ARG A 86 -2.24 -1.47 -1.03
CA ARG A 86 -3.18 -2.58 -0.89
C ARG A 86 -2.42 -3.88 -1.13
N VAL A 87 -2.38 -4.73 -0.12
CA VAL A 87 -1.81 -6.09 -0.22
C VAL A 87 -2.97 -7.04 -0.54
N THR A 88 -2.94 -7.70 -1.70
CA THR A 88 -4.07 -8.53 -2.16
C THR A 88 -4.32 -9.74 -1.26
N TYR A 89 -3.28 -10.23 -0.60
CA TYR A 89 -3.33 -11.31 0.37
C TYR A 89 -2.98 -10.77 1.77
N PRO A 90 -3.98 -10.41 2.61
CA PRO A 90 -3.77 -9.73 3.90
C PRO A 90 -2.79 -10.40 4.86
N VAL A 91 -2.67 -11.73 4.80
CA VAL A 91 -1.75 -12.52 5.63
C VAL A 91 -0.28 -12.12 5.45
N PHE A 92 0.08 -11.55 4.30
CA PHE A 92 1.45 -11.09 4.01
C PHE A 92 1.66 -9.58 4.26
N ALA A 93 0.63 -8.85 4.70
CA ALA A 93 0.75 -7.43 5.01
C ALA A 93 1.81 -7.12 6.10
N PRO A 94 2.00 -7.95 7.14
CA PRO A 94 3.07 -7.72 8.11
C PRO A 94 4.49 -7.73 7.51
N GLN A 95 4.76 -8.58 6.52
CA GLN A 95 6.04 -8.67 5.83
C GLN A 95 6.29 -7.40 5.01
N VAL A 96 5.28 -6.95 4.26
CA VAL A 96 5.32 -5.69 3.51
C VAL A 96 5.53 -4.49 4.45
N ALA A 97 4.80 -4.45 5.57
CA ALA A 97 4.95 -3.40 6.58
C ALA A 97 6.35 -3.39 7.21
N LYS A 98 6.92 -4.57 7.50
CA LYS A 98 8.29 -4.69 8.03
C LYS A 98 9.33 -4.16 7.04
N ALA A 99 9.23 -4.53 5.77
CA ALA A 99 10.15 -4.09 4.73
C ALA A 99 10.17 -2.56 4.60
N LEU A 100 8.98 -1.93 4.61
CA LEU A 100 8.82 -0.50 4.38
C LEU A 100 8.72 0.36 5.65
N LYS A 101 8.88 -0.25 6.84
CA LYS A 101 8.64 0.41 8.15
C LYS A 101 7.25 1.07 8.23
N GLY A 102 6.25 0.44 7.60
CA GLY A 102 4.86 0.88 7.59
C GLY A 102 4.04 0.26 8.72
N VAL A 103 2.76 0.64 8.77
CA VAL A 103 1.77 0.06 9.68
C VAL A 103 0.70 -0.71 8.89
N VAL A 104 0.26 -1.85 9.44
CA VAL A 104 -0.86 -2.62 8.88
C VAL A 104 -2.17 -2.04 9.43
N LEU A 105 -3.08 -1.71 8.52
CA LEU A 105 -4.39 -1.16 8.79
C LEU A 105 -5.45 -2.16 8.28
N PRO A 106 -6.15 -2.87 9.18
CA PRO A 106 -7.15 -3.87 8.78
C PRO A 106 -8.41 -3.20 8.20
N PRO A 107 -9.25 -3.95 7.47
CA PRO A 107 -10.54 -3.48 6.99
C PRO A 107 -11.43 -2.96 8.12
N THR A 108 -12.28 -1.98 7.83
CA THR A 108 -13.26 -1.41 8.75
C THR A 108 -14.64 -1.69 8.18
N GLY A 109 -15.26 -2.82 8.56
CA GLY A 109 -16.60 -3.17 8.05
C GLY A 109 -16.96 -4.65 8.09
N GLN A 110 -15.98 -5.54 8.23
CA GLN A 110 -16.25 -6.95 8.58
C GLN A 110 -16.26 -7.08 10.10
N GLY A 111 -17.45 -6.96 10.68
CA GLY A 111 -17.79 -7.28 12.07
C GLY A 111 -16.61 -7.40 13.04
N GLN A 112 -16.20 -6.29 13.65
CA GLN A 112 -15.79 -6.33 15.04
C GLN A 112 -17.04 -6.67 15.87
N ARG A 113 -17.40 -7.95 15.92
CA ARG A 113 -18.15 -8.48 17.06
C ARG A 113 -17.13 -8.64 18.17
N SER A 114 -17.06 -7.62 19.02
CA SER A 114 -16.70 -7.75 20.43
C SER A 114 -17.52 -8.84 21.09
#